data_AF-A0A2U8UYC0-F1
#
_entry.id   AF-A0A2U8UYC0-F1
#
_cell.length_a   1.000
_cell.length_b   1.000
_cell.length_c   1.000
_cell.angle_alpha   90.00
_cell.angle_beta   90.00
_cell.angle_gamma   90.00
#
_symmetry.space_group_name_H-M   'P 1'
#
loop_
_entity.id
_entity.type
_entity.pdbx_description
1 polymer ?
#
loop_
_entity_poly.entity_id
_entity_poly.type
_entity_poly.pdbx_seq_one_letter_code
_entity_poly.pdbx_strand_id
1 'polypeptide(L)'
;MHCYLLSVFLTLDLATVALSLSTCSTLDMDQFMRKRIEAIRGQILSKLKLTSPPDEYPEPEEVPPEVISIYNSTRDLLQEKANHRAATCERERSDEEYYAKEVYKIDMQPFYPENAIPPSYYSLYFRIVRFDVSAMEKNASNLVKAEFRVFRLQNSKARVSEQRIELYQV
;
A
#
# COMPACT_ATOMS: atom_id res chain seq x y z
N MET A 1 -13.50 -15.32 68.94
CA MET A 1 -12.32 -14.50 68.60
C MET A 1 -11.35 -15.23 67.65
N HIS A 2 -11.06 -16.52 67.84
CA HIS A 2 -10.13 -17.26 66.97
C HIS A 2 -10.62 -17.53 65.53
N CYS A 3 -11.92 -17.77 65.32
CA CYS A 3 -12.46 -18.01 63.96
C CYS A 3 -12.43 -16.77 63.05
N TYR A 4 -12.55 -15.58 63.63
CA TYR A 4 -12.45 -14.32 62.88
C TYR A 4 -11.02 -14.07 62.40
N LEU A 5 -10.03 -14.33 63.26
CA LEU A 5 -8.62 -14.25 62.89
C LEU A 5 -8.27 -15.25 61.78
N LEU A 6 -8.74 -16.49 61.88
CA LEU A 6 -8.55 -17.52 60.84
C LEU A 6 -9.17 -17.13 59.50
N SER A 7 -10.37 -16.54 59.51
CA SER A 7 -11.03 -16.01 58.32
C SER A 7 -10.21 -14.88 57.68
N VAL A 8 -9.68 -13.96 58.48
CA VAL A 8 -8.84 -12.85 57.99
C VAL A 8 -7.54 -13.36 57.38
N PHE A 9 -6.90 -14.38 57.97
CA PHE A 9 -5.69 -14.97 57.38
C PHE A 9 -5.99 -15.68 56.06
N LEU A 10 -7.10 -16.44 55.98
CA LEU A 10 -7.52 -17.12 54.75
C LEU A 10 -7.87 -16.13 53.62
N THR A 11 -8.53 -15.01 53.92
CA THR A 11 -8.84 -14.00 52.91
C THR A 11 -7.60 -13.25 52.44
N LEU A 12 -6.64 -13.03 53.33
CA LEU A 12 -5.36 -12.40 53.00
C LEU A 12 -4.52 -13.31 52.08
N ASP A 13 -4.41 -14.59 52.41
CA ASP A 13 -3.71 -15.58 51.57
C ASP A 13 -4.39 -15.70 50.20
N LEU A 14 -5.72 -15.77 50.15
CA LEU A 14 -6.44 -15.85 48.87
C LEU A 14 -6.26 -14.59 48.00
N ALA A 15 -6.19 -13.41 48.62
CA ALA A 15 -5.92 -12.16 47.91
C ALA A 15 -4.49 -12.10 47.34
N THR A 16 -3.48 -12.59 48.07
CA THR A 16 -2.10 -12.64 47.58
C THR A 16 -1.93 -13.63 46.43
N VAL A 17 -2.64 -14.77 46.47
CA VAL A 17 -2.67 -15.74 45.37
C VAL A 17 -3.40 -15.17 44.14
N ALA A 18 -4.50 -14.45 44.32
CA ALA A 18 -5.22 -13.79 43.22
C ALA A 18 -4.37 -12.71 42.53
N LEU A 19 -3.58 -11.94 43.28
CA LEU A 19 -2.66 -10.94 42.74
C LEU A 19 -1.47 -11.55 42.01
N SER A 20 -0.99 -12.73 42.43
CA SER A 20 0.10 -13.45 41.76
C SER A 20 -0.35 -14.29 40.55
N LEU A 21 -1.64 -14.60 40.43
CA LEU A 21 -2.25 -15.20 39.24
C LEU A 21 -2.51 -14.19 38.11
N SER A 22 -2.43 -12.88 38.39
CA SER A 22 -2.45 -11.84 37.36
C SER A 22 -1.08 -11.76 36.67
N THR A 23 -0.86 -12.64 35.70
CA THR A 23 0.37 -12.72 34.89
C THR A 23 0.52 -11.56 33.89
N CYS A 24 -0.47 -10.67 33.78
CA CYS A 24 -0.39 -9.48 32.94
C CYS A 24 0.34 -8.35 33.68
N SER A 25 1.61 -8.13 33.34
CA SER A 25 2.32 -6.90 33.69
C SER A 25 1.54 -5.69 33.15
N THR A 26 1.47 -4.61 33.93
CA THR A 26 0.92 -3.33 33.46
C THR A 26 1.72 -2.87 32.23
N LEU A 27 1.07 -2.84 31.07
CA LEU A 27 1.70 -2.42 29.82
C LEU A 27 1.83 -0.89 29.79
N ASP A 28 3.06 -0.40 29.78
CA ASP A 28 3.35 1.01 29.50
C ASP A 28 3.26 1.27 28.00
N MET A 29 2.12 1.80 27.58
CA MET A 29 1.86 2.14 26.19
C MET A 29 2.84 3.19 25.66
N ASP A 30 3.31 4.12 26.50
CA ASP A 30 4.22 5.18 26.07
C ASP A 30 5.59 4.60 25.72
N GLN A 31 6.10 3.66 26.52
CA GLN A 31 7.34 2.95 26.21
C GLN A 31 7.23 2.17 24.89
N PHE A 32 6.11 1.47 24.67
CA PHE A 32 5.89 0.71 23.45
C PHE A 32 5.81 1.63 22.23
N MET A 33 5.07 2.73 22.32
CA MET A 33 4.94 3.71 21.24
C MET A 33 6.29 4.33 20.89
N ARG A 34 7.13 4.70 21.87
CA ARG A 34 8.50 5.19 21.62
C ARG A 34 9.36 4.17 20.87
N LYS A 35 9.36 2.91 21.33
CA LYS A 35 10.09 1.82 20.66
C LYS A 35 9.57 1.60 19.24
N ARG A 36 8.26 1.71 19.04
CA ARG A 36 7.63 1.55 17.73
C ARG A 36 7.99 2.68 16.77
N ILE A 37 8.01 3.93 17.24
CA ILE A 37 8.42 5.10 16.45
C ILE A 37 9.88 4.93 15.99
N GLU A 38 10.79 4.55 16.88
CA GLU A 38 12.21 4.37 16.50
C GLU A 38 12.38 3.22 15.50
N ALA A 39 11.65 2.12 15.68
CA ALA A 39 11.66 1.01 14.73
C ALA A 39 11.10 1.42 13.35
N ILE A 40 10.02 2.19 13.31
CA ILE A 40 9.43 2.70 12.05
C ILE A 40 10.39 3.68 11.37
N ARG A 41 11.05 4.56 12.13
CA ARG A 41 12.07 5.48 11.59
C ARG A 41 13.18 4.70 10.88
N GLY A 42 13.77 3.72 11.55
CA GLY A 42 14.80 2.86 10.96
C GLY A 42 14.28 2.06 9.76
N GLN A 43 13.03 1.59 9.82
CA GLN A 43 12.40 0.88 8.72
C GLN A 43 12.25 1.75 7.46
N ILE A 44 11.78 3.00 7.61
CA ILE A 44 11.62 3.93 6.48
C ILE A 44 12.98 4.23 5.85
N LEU A 45 13.98 4.59 6.66
CA LEU A 45 15.32 4.92 6.18
C LEU A 45 15.98 3.73 5.46
N SER A 46 15.89 2.53 6.04
CA SER A 46 16.38 1.29 5.42
C SER A 46 15.72 1.00 4.06
N LYS A 47 14.39 1.18 3.97
CA LYS A 47 13.64 0.99 2.72
C LYS A 47 14.05 1.98 1.64
N LEU A 48 14.32 3.24 2.02
CA LEU A 48 14.79 4.30 1.12
C LEU A 48 16.30 4.26 0.85
N LYS A 49 17.03 3.33 1.48
CA LYS A 49 18.50 3.24 1.43
C LYS A 49 19.19 4.52 1.90
N LEU A 50 18.62 5.20 2.89
CA LEU A 50 19.16 6.39 3.53
C LEU A 50 19.76 6.04 4.89
N THR A 51 20.91 6.62 5.22
CA THR A 51 21.54 6.46 6.55
C THR A 51 20.96 7.43 7.57
N SER A 52 20.49 8.58 7.12
CA SER A 52 19.87 9.64 7.92
C SER A 52 18.78 10.32 7.09
N PRO A 53 17.84 11.03 7.73
CA PRO A 53 16.91 11.88 7.02
C PRO A 53 17.66 12.93 6.16
N PRO A 54 17.11 13.33 4.99
CA PRO A 54 17.70 14.41 4.19
C PRO A 54 17.83 15.71 4.99
N ASP A 55 18.87 16.50 4.70
CA ASP A 55 19.18 17.73 5.45
C ASP A 55 18.28 18.91 5.06
N GLU A 56 17.76 18.93 3.83
CA GLU A 56 16.89 19.99 3.32
C GLU A 56 15.42 19.60 3.41
N TYR A 57 14.66 20.38 4.19
CA TYR A 57 13.21 20.36 4.23
C TYR A 57 12.72 21.70 3.67
N PRO A 58 12.56 21.82 2.34
CA PRO A 58 11.97 23.03 1.78
C PRO A 58 10.58 23.25 2.40
N GLU A 59 10.18 24.51 2.53
CA GLU A 59 8.81 24.84 2.95
C GLU A 59 7.79 24.12 2.07
N PRO A 60 6.62 23.75 2.62
CA PRO A 60 5.61 23.00 1.88
C PRO A 60 5.07 23.84 0.72
N GLU A 61 5.70 23.70 -0.45
CA GLU A 61 5.18 24.20 -1.72
C GLU A 61 3.97 23.36 -2.15
N GLU A 62 3.09 23.96 -2.95
CA GLU A 62 2.00 23.22 -3.57
C GLU A 62 2.56 22.10 -4.45
N VAL A 63 2.24 20.86 -4.08
CA VAL A 63 2.69 19.69 -4.82
C VAL A 63 2.05 19.70 -6.23
N PRO A 64 2.83 19.53 -7.30
CA PRO A 64 2.29 19.51 -8.65
C PRO A 64 1.15 18.48 -8.83
N PRO A 65 0.10 18.81 -9.60
CA PRO A 65 -1.06 17.94 -9.77
C PRO A 65 -0.71 16.57 -10.39
N GLU A 66 0.35 16.50 -11.20
CA GLU A 66 0.87 15.26 -11.76
C GLU A 66 1.39 14.31 -10.68
N VAL A 67 2.16 14.83 -9.71
CA VAL A 67 2.66 14.05 -8.56
C VAL A 67 1.51 13.57 -7.69
N ILE A 68 0.51 14.43 -7.46
CA ILE A 68 -0.72 14.06 -6.73
C ILE A 68 -1.47 12.95 -7.47
N SER A 69 -1.54 13.00 -8.81
CA SER A 69 -2.16 11.95 -9.64
C SER A 69 -1.46 10.61 -9.48
N ILE A 70 -0.12 10.61 -9.49
CA ILE A 70 0.70 9.40 -9.27
C ILE A 70 0.48 8.84 -7.88
N TYR A 71 0.51 9.70 -6.85
CA TYR A 71 0.29 9.31 -5.46
C TYR A 71 -1.08 8.64 -5.27
N ASN A 72 -2.15 9.28 -5.74
CA ASN A 72 -3.52 8.74 -5.62
C ASN A 72 -3.65 7.39 -6.34
N SER A 73 -3.13 7.29 -7.57
CA SER A 73 -3.15 6.05 -8.34
C SER A 73 -2.40 4.91 -7.63
N THR A 74 -1.27 5.23 -6.98
CA THR A 74 -0.44 4.29 -6.24
C THR A 74 -1.10 3.87 -4.93
N ARG A 75 -1.71 4.82 -4.20
CA ARG A 75 -2.48 4.53 -2.98
C ARG A 75 -3.61 3.54 -3.28
N ASP A 76 -4.38 3.80 -4.33
CA ASP A 76 -5.51 2.95 -4.71
C ASP A 76 -5.01 1.55 -5.13
N LEU A 77 -3.89 1.47 -5.86
CA LEU A 77 -3.25 0.20 -6.22
C LEU A 77 -2.76 -0.59 -4.99
N LEU A 78 -2.14 0.09 -4.03
CA LEU A 78 -1.65 -0.55 -2.80
C LEU A 78 -2.81 -1.08 -1.96
N GLN A 79 -3.94 -0.36 -1.94
CA GLN A 79 -5.16 -0.81 -1.28
C GLN A 79 -5.74 -2.07 -1.94
N GLU A 80 -5.84 -2.09 -3.28
CA GLU A 80 -6.29 -3.28 -4.03
C GLU A 80 -5.39 -4.49 -3.74
N LYS A 81 -4.06 -4.30 -3.73
CA LYS A 81 -3.09 -5.37 -3.38
C LYS A 81 -3.25 -5.85 -1.94
N ALA A 82 -3.46 -4.95 -1.00
CA ALA A 82 -3.69 -5.31 0.40
C ALA A 82 -4.97 -6.15 0.55
N ASN A 83 -6.05 -5.76 -0.13
CA ASN A 83 -7.30 -6.49 -0.14
C ASN A 83 -7.15 -7.88 -0.78
N HIS A 84 -6.44 -7.98 -1.91
CA HIS A 84 -6.16 -9.26 -2.55
C HIS A 84 -5.37 -10.20 -1.63
N ARG A 85 -4.28 -9.71 -1.02
CA ARG A 85 -3.47 -10.49 -0.07
C ARG A 85 -4.28 -10.99 1.13
N ALA A 86 -5.17 -10.14 1.64
CA ALA A 86 -6.08 -10.53 2.71
C ALA A 86 -7.05 -11.63 2.26
N ALA A 87 -7.55 -11.57 1.03
CA ALA A 87 -8.45 -12.57 0.46
C ALA A 87 -7.77 -13.91 0.16
N THR A 88 -6.49 -13.90 -0.25
CA THR A 88 -5.72 -15.11 -0.57
C THR A 88 -4.91 -15.67 0.60
N CYS A 89 -4.95 -15.03 1.77
CA CYS A 89 -4.14 -15.38 2.95
C CYS A 89 -2.62 -15.44 2.65
N GLU A 90 -2.16 -14.67 1.67
CA GLU A 90 -0.75 -14.60 1.29
C GLU A 90 0.08 -13.92 2.38
N ARG A 91 1.08 -14.64 2.90
CA ARG A 91 1.90 -14.20 4.03
C ARG A 91 3.37 -13.98 3.67
N GLU A 92 3.81 -14.52 2.53
CA GLU A 92 5.18 -14.40 2.04
C GLU A 92 5.39 -13.05 1.34
N ARG A 93 6.50 -12.39 1.67
CA ARG A 93 7.00 -11.22 0.94
C ARG A 93 8.35 -11.60 0.37
N SER A 94 8.55 -11.36 -0.93
CA SER A 94 9.87 -11.57 -1.53
C SER A 94 10.84 -10.49 -1.06
N ASP A 95 12.12 -10.82 -1.03
CA ASP A 95 13.17 -9.88 -0.65
C ASP A 95 13.26 -8.69 -1.62
N GLU A 96 12.82 -8.85 -2.88
CA GLU A 96 12.77 -7.75 -3.85
C GLU A 96 11.76 -6.66 -3.49
N GLU A 97 10.71 -6.97 -2.71
CA GLU A 97 9.68 -6.03 -2.23
C GLU A 97 10.16 -5.20 -1.03
N TYR A 98 11.28 -5.56 -0.41
CA TYR A 98 11.72 -4.88 0.81
C TYR A 98 12.07 -3.41 0.55
N TYR A 99 12.89 -3.12 -0.46
CA TYR A 99 13.32 -1.76 -0.78
C TYR A 99 12.25 -0.98 -1.54
N ALA A 100 12.22 0.34 -1.31
CA ALA A 100 11.36 1.26 -2.04
C ALA A 100 11.62 1.19 -3.54
N LYS A 101 10.56 1.38 -4.33
CA LYS A 101 10.61 1.45 -5.79
C LYS A 101 10.16 2.83 -6.22
N GLU A 102 10.85 3.38 -7.21
CA GLU A 102 10.41 4.58 -7.88
C GLU A 102 9.20 4.26 -8.76
N VAL A 103 8.22 5.16 -8.77
CA VAL A 103 6.95 4.97 -9.47
C VAL A 103 6.83 6.00 -10.57
N TYR A 104 6.69 5.51 -11.80
CA TYR A 104 6.42 6.33 -12.97
C TYR A 104 5.00 6.05 -13.47
N LYS A 105 4.34 7.09 -13.98
CA LYS A 105 3.07 6.98 -14.70
C LYS A 105 3.30 7.50 -16.12
N ILE A 106 2.98 6.66 -17.10
CA ILE A 106 3.13 6.98 -18.50
C ILE A 106 1.74 6.97 -19.10
N ASP A 107 1.29 8.15 -19.53
CA ASP A 107 0.04 8.27 -20.25
C ASP A 107 0.21 7.75 -21.68
N MET A 108 -0.88 7.25 -22.26
CA MET A 108 -0.85 6.79 -23.64
C MET A 108 -0.53 7.96 -24.59
N GLN A 109 0.09 7.66 -25.72
CA GLN A 109 0.37 8.65 -26.74
C GLN A 109 -0.96 9.29 -27.19
N PRO A 110 -1.10 10.63 -27.07
CA PRO A 110 -2.36 11.30 -27.30
C PRO A 110 -2.76 11.17 -28.77
N PHE A 111 -3.99 10.74 -29.00
CA PHE A 111 -4.65 10.83 -30.31
C PHE A 111 -5.57 12.07 -30.40
N TYR A 112 -5.91 12.66 -29.24
CA TYR A 112 -6.74 13.84 -29.00
C TYR A 112 -6.19 14.57 -27.74
N PRO A 113 -6.59 15.84 -27.45
CA PRO A 113 -6.11 16.57 -26.26
C PRO A 113 -6.54 15.93 -24.93
N GLU A 114 -7.45 14.97 -24.94
CA GLU A 114 -7.86 14.19 -23.77
C GLU A 114 -7.23 12.79 -23.79
N ASN A 115 -6.88 12.28 -22.61
CA ASN A 115 -6.41 10.90 -22.39
C ASN A 115 -7.55 9.87 -22.53
N ALA A 116 -8.24 9.88 -23.69
CA ALA A 116 -9.34 8.98 -24.02
C ALA A 116 -8.96 8.06 -25.19
N ILE A 117 -9.24 6.75 -25.05
CA ILE A 117 -8.99 5.80 -26.13
C ILE A 117 -10.01 6.11 -27.24
N PRO A 118 -9.59 6.61 -28.41
CA PRO A 118 -10.52 7.01 -29.44
C PRO A 118 -11.34 5.80 -29.91
N PRO A 119 -12.61 5.99 -30.31
CA PRO A 119 -13.30 4.98 -31.08
C PRO A 119 -12.46 4.69 -32.33
N SER A 120 -12.12 3.43 -32.55
CA SER A 120 -11.37 3.05 -33.75
C SER A 120 -12.26 3.28 -34.97
N TYR A 121 -11.83 4.15 -35.88
CA TYR A 121 -12.52 4.38 -37.16
C TYR A 121 -12.47 3.15 -38.07
N TYR A 122 -11.53 2.22 -37.83
CA TYR A 122 -11.25 1.09 -38.70
C TYR A 122 -11.73 -0.26 -38.15
N SER A 123 -12.07 -0.36 -36.85
CA SER A 123 -12.53 -1.62 -36.26
C SER A 123 -13.47 -1.40 -35.07
N LEU A 124 -14.60 -2.11 -35.08
CA LEU A 124 -15.62 -2.05 -34.02
C LEU A 124 -15.26 -2.87 -32.78
N TYR A 125 -14.27 -3.76 -32.86
CA TYR A 125 -14.05 -4.83 -31.87
C TYR A 125 -12.72 -4.76 -31.13
N PHE A 126 -11.75 -3.98 -31.61
CA PHE A 126 -10.47 -3.80 -30.92
C PHE A 126 -10.06 -2.33 -30.86
N ARG A 127 -9.25 -2.01 -29.85
CA ARG A 127 -8.66 -0.69 -29.65
C ARG A 127 -7.16 -0.85 -29.48
N ILE A 128 -6.39 0.06 -30.08
CA ILE A 128 -4.93 0.07 -29.96
C ILE A 128 -4.55 1.23 -29.05
N VAL A 129 -3.75 0.94 -28.03
CA VAL A 129 -3.16 1.92 -27.13
C VAL A 129 -1.66 1.88 -27.34
N ARG A 130 -1.04 3.05 -27.53
CA ARG A 130 0.40 3.18 -27.74
C ARG A 130 0.99 4.01 -26.62
N PHE A 131 2.23 3.73 -26.26
CA PHE A 131 2.97 4.45 -25.23
C PHE A 131 4.30 4.89 -25.81
N ASP A 132 4.69 6.13 -25.54
CA ASP A 132 6.05 6.57 -25.78
C ASP A 132 6.88 6.29 -24.51
N VAL A 133 7.78 5.32 -24.61
CA VAL A 133 8.68 4.92 -23.53
C VAL A 133 10.12 5.36 -23.81
N SER A 134 10.34 6.22 -24.80
CA SER A 134 11.68 6.66 -25.21
C SER A 134 12.44 7.41 -24.09
N ALA A 135 11.70 8.11 -23.23
CA ALA A 135 12.23 8.83 -22.07
C ALA A 135 12.50 7.93 -20.85
N MET A 136 12.01 6.68 -20.84
CA MET A 136 12.32 5.76 -19.75
C MET A 136 13.80 5.37 -19.79
N GLU A 137 14.40 5.26 -18.62
CA GLU A 137 15.76 4.78 -18.49
C GLU A 137 15.88 3.37 -19.12
N LYS A 138 16.86 3.18 -20.01
CA LYS A 138 17.06 1.93 -20.76
C LYS A 138 17.47 0.74 -19.87
N ASN A 139 17.65 0.96 -18.57
CA ASN A 139 18.00 -0.05 -17.58
C ASN A 139 16.77 -0.90 -17.23
N ALA A 140 16.34 -1.74 -18.17
CA ALA A 140 15.24 -2.70 -18.00
C ALA A 140 15.42 -3.59 -16.76
N SER A 141 16.65 -3.79 -16.29
CA SER A 141 16.98 -4.53 -15.06
C SER A 141 16.41 -3.91 -13.78
N ASN A 142 16.10 -2.61 -13.76
CA ASN A 142 15.54 -1.93 -12.59
C ASN A 142 14.01 -2.01 -12.56
N LEU A 143 13.36 -2.40 -13.66
CA LEU A 143 11.92 -2.51 -13.75
C LEU A 143 11.44 -3.78 -13.03
N VAL A 144 10.81 -3.60 -11.87
CA VAL A 144 10.27 -4.72 -11.08
C VAL A 144 8.83 -5.05 -11.47
N LYS A 145 8.03 -4.05 -11.85
CA LYS A 145 6.63 -4.25 -12.20
C LYS A 145 6.12 -3.15 -13.14
N ALA A 146 5.34 -3.55 -14.14
CA ALA A 146 4.54 -2.66 -14.97
C ALA A 146 3.09 -3.16 -14.99
N GLU A 147 2.13 -2.25 -14.91
CA GLU A 147 0.70 -2.56 -14.93
C GLU A 147 -0.01 -1.60 -15.89
N PHE A 148 -0.80 -2.14 -16.82
CA PHE A 148 -1.67 -1.34 -17.68
C PHE A 148 -3.01 -1.11 -16.97
N ARG A 149 -3.38 0.17 -16.76
CA ARG A 149 -4.64 0.54 -16.11
C ARG A 149 -5.52 1.35 -17.05
N VAL A 150 -6.81 1.01 -17.07
CA VAL A 150 -7.83 1.68 -17.88
C VAL A 150 -9.04 1.98 -17.02
N PHE A 151 -9.57 3.19 -17.17
CA PHE A 151 -10.84 3.55 -16.54
C PHE A 151 -12.01 3.01 -17.38
N ARG A 152 -12.80 2.09 -16.80
CA ARG A 152 -13.96 1.49 -17.47
C ARG A 152 -15.18 2.41 -17.34
N LEU A 153 -15.69 2.87 -18.49
CA LEU A 153 -16.98 3.55 -18.58
C LEU A 153 -18.10 2.57 -18.93
N GLN A 154 -19.32 2.85 -18.45
CA GLN A 154 -20.50 2.07 -18.81
C GLN A 154 -20.82 2.26 -20.29
N ASN A 155 -20.93 1.15 -21.03
CA ASN A 155 -21.34 1.19 -22.43
C ASN A 155 -22.87 1.24 -22.53
N SER A 156 -23.43 2.43 -22.74
CA SER A 156 -24.88 2.63 -22.88
C SER A 156 -25.50 1.89 -24.07
N LYS A 157 -24.70 1.47 -25.05
CA LYS A 157 -25.14 0.70 -26.22
C LYS A 157 -25.05 -0.81 -26.00
N ALA A 158 -24.56 -1.27 -24.85
CA ALA A 158 -24.43 -2.69 -24.57
C ALA A 158 -25.81 -3.33 -24.42
N ARG A 159 -26.03 -4.43 -25.15
CA ARG A 159 -27.25 -5.26 -25.05
C ARG A 159 -27.12 -6.39 -24.03
N VAL A 160 -25.92 -6.53 -23.45
CA VAL A 160 -25.54 -7.59 -22.50
C VAL A 160 -24.98 -6.94 -21.24
N SER A 161 -25.15 -7.61 -20.10
CA SER A 161 -24.69 -7.13 -18.79
C SER A 161 -23.18 -7.29 -18.59
N GLU A 162 -22.54 -8.22 -19.31
CA GLU A 162 -21.12 -8.54 -19.18
C GLU A 162 -20.43 -8.52 -20.54
N GLN A 163 -19.19 -8.04 -20.57
CA GLN A 163 -18.35 -8.01 -21.76
C GLN A 163 -16.98 -8.59 -21.41
N ARG A 164 -16.59 -9.65 -22.11
CA ARG A 164 -15.25 -10.24 -22.02
C ARG A 164 -14.30 -9.46 -22.94
N ILE A 165 -13.15 -9.06 -22.40
CA ILE A 165 -12.10 -8.32 -23.11
C ILE A 165 -10.81 -9.14 -23.05
N GLU A 166 -10.03 -9.07 -24.11
CA GLU A 166 -8.72 -9.72 -24.21
C GLU A 166 -7.66 -8.67 -24.52
N LEU A 167 -6.48 -8.82 -23.90
CA LEU A 167 -5.34 -7.93 -24.06
C LEU A 167 -4.27 -8.63 -24.89
N TYR A 168 -3.77 -7.94 -25.91
CA TYR A 168 -2.73 -8.42 -26.81
C TYR A 168 -1.57 -7.43 -26.84
N GLN A 169 -0.36 -7.96 -26.98
CA GLN A 169 0.85 -7.18 -27.24
C GLN A 169 1.20 -7.29 -28.72
N VAL A 170 1.60 -6.16 -29.33
CA VAL A 170 2.04 -6.07 -30.73
C VAL A 170 3.57 -6.12 -30.79
#